data_AF-A0A960K638-F1
#
_entry.id   AF-A0A960K638-F1
#
_cell.length_a   1.000
_cell.length_b   1.000
_cell.length_c   1.000
_cell.angle_alpha   90.00
_cell.angle_beta   90.00
_cell.angle_gamma   90.00
#
_symmetry.space_group_name_H-M   'P 1'
#
loop_
_entity.id
_entity.type
_entity.pdbx_description
1 polymer ?
#
loop_
_entity_poly.entity_id
_entity_poly.type
_entity_poly.pdbx_seq_one_letter_code
_entity_poly.pdbx_strand_id
1 'polypeptide(L)'
;MSRRPILFIPLLLLLSFVACNPSDDARPVPAAPEPSSLAGEWRGVLESPGGDLPFGIRIEDGADGLEGEVVNGGEALPLSGVRQEGRQVVLEFAWYDSEITAQLEDDGATLRGGWRKTVPGGDSQLPFVATRGAAQRFLPPREAGLEGGDAQALPEVSGIWAVEFQDESGSEAARGEFRQSGEKVEGTFLTPTGDYRFLEGSYQDGLLRLSTFDGAHAFLFQARAIEGGNLAGDFWSRDSYHATFTARRVESEAEAPLPDAWSLAGLTNDEGRFSFEFPDLEGRPVSLSDERFQGKVVLVNIFGSWCPNCNDEAPL
;
A
#
# COMPACT_ATOMS: atom_id res chain seq x y z
N MET A 1 -94.23 -59.13 37.64
CA MET A 1 -92.82 -59.47 37.98
C MET A 1 -91.92 -58.76 36.99
N SER A 2 -91.12 -57.83 37.53
CA SER A 2 -90.50 -56.71 36.82
C SER A 2 -89.31 -57.13 35.94
N ARG A 3 -89.35 -56.75 34.66
CA ARG A 3 -88.22 -56.85 33.71
C ARG A 3 -87.24 -55.70 33.98
N ARG A 4 -85.96 -55.99 34.21
CA ARG A 4 -84.87 -55.01 34.29
C ARG A 4 -84.30 -54.77 32.88
N PRO A 5 -84.15 -53.53 32.40
CA PRO A 5 -83.35 -53.24 31.22
C PRO A 5 -81.87 -53.07 31.60
N ILE A 6 -80.99 -53.59 30.74
CA ILE A 6 -79.54 -53.44 30.79
C ILE A 6 -79.20 -52.08 30.15
N LEU A 7 -78.54 -51.19 30.90
CA LEU A 7 -78.11 -49.88 30.43
C LEU A 7 -76.65 -49.95 29.96
N PHE A 8 -76.43 -49.70 28.67
CA PHE A 8 -75.12 -49.52 28.04
C PHE A 8 -74.52 -48.18 28.49
N ILE A 9 -73.30 -48.20 29.03
CA ILE A 9 -72.51 -46.99 29.31
C ILE A 9 -71.42 -46.88 28.22
N PRO A 10 -71.39 -45.82 27.39
CA PRO A 10 -70.28 -45.60 26.48
C PRO A 10 -69.11 -44.97 27.25
N LEU A 11 -67.94 -45.60 27.15
CA LEU A 11 -66.68 -45.12 27.69
C LEU A 11 -66.18 -43.95 26.82
N LEU A 12 -66.32 -42.72 27.31
CA LEU A 12 -65.79 -41.52 26.66
C LEU A 12 -64.29 -41.38 27.01
N LEU A 13 -63.41 -41.68 26.06
CA LEU A 13 -61.97 -41.41 26.15
C LEU A 13 -61.73 -39.90 25.93
N LEU A 14 -61.43 -39.17 27.00
CA LEU A 14 -60.90 -37.79 26.91
C LEU A 14 -59.43 -37.84 26.48
N LEU A 15 -59.14 -37.49 25.22
CA LEU A 15 -57.80 -37.08 24.80
C LEU A 15 -57.54 -35.66 25.30
N SER A 16 -56.68 -35.52 26.31
CA SER A 16 -56.10 -34.25 26.72
C SER A 16 -54.97 -33.87 25.76
N PHE A 17 -55.23 -32.92 24.85
CA PHE A 17 -54.18 -32.22 24.12
C PHE A 17 -53.44 -31.27 25.09
N VAL A 18 -52.21 -31.63 25.45
CA VAL A 18 -51.27 -30.70 26.08
C VAL A 18 -50.76 -29.79 24.97
N ALA A 19 -51.28 -28.57 24.89
CA ALA A 19 -50.69 -27.50 24.10
C ALA A 19 -49.46 -26.99 24.86
N CYS A 20 -48.26 -27.30 24.36
CA CYS A 20 -47.06 -26.58 24.76
C CYS A 20 -47.15 -25.17 24.17
N ASN A 21 -47.41 -24.17 25.01
CA ASN A 21 -47.06 -22.79 24.67
C ASN A 21 -45.52 -22.73 24.62
N PRO A 22 -44.89 -22.39 23.48
CA PRO A 22 -43.51 -21.94 23.52
C PRO A 22 -43.50 -20.64 24.32
N SER A 23 -42.78 -20.65 25.44
CA SER A 23 -42.44 -19.46 26.21
C SER A 23 -41.63 -18.52 25.31
N ASP A 24 -42.27 -17.44 24.85
CA ASP A 24 -41.65 -16.27 24.21
C ASP A 24 -40.77 -15.50 25.22
N ASP A 25 -39.67 -16.14 25.64
CA ASP A 25 -38.60 -15.51 26.42
C ASP A 25 -37.27 -15.51 25.65
N ALA A 26 -37.34 -15.51 24.32
CA ALA A 26 -36.22 -15.10 23.50
C ALA A 26 -36.14 -13.57 23.55
N ARG A 27 -35.33 -13.04 24.48
CA ARG A 27 -34.87 -11.65 24.40
C ARG A 27 -34.40 -11.40 22.96
N PRO A 28 -34.80 -10.29 22.31
CA PRO A 28 -34.23 -9.93 21.03
C PRO A 28 -32.71 -9.94 21.18
N VAL A 29 -32.03 -10.78 20.41
CA VAL A 29 -30.59 -10.62 20.23
C VAL A 29 -30.44 -9.19 19.69
N PRO A 30 -29.68 -8.30 20.36
CA PRO A 30 -29.48 -6.97 19.84
C PRO A 30 -28.97 -7.13 18.40
N ALA A 31 -29.67 -6.49 17.45
CA ALA A 31 -29.21 -6.43 16.08
C ALA A 31 -27.74 -6.01 16.11
N ALA A 32 -26.89 -6.73 15.38
CA ALA A 32 -25.50 -6.33 15.23
C ALA A 32 -25.48 -4.83 14.86
N PRO A 33 -24.64 -4.00 15.49
CA PRO A 33 -24.60 -2.58 15.18
C PRO A 33 -24.44 -2.42 13.67
N GLU A 34 -25.29 -1.57 13.07
CA GLU A 34 -25.20 -1.19 11.65
C GLU A 34 -23.73 -0.87 11.33
N PRO A 35 -23.18 -1.40 10.22
CA PRO A 35 -21.77 -1.20 9.91
C PRO A 35 -21.49 0.31 9.83
N SER A 36 -20.58 0.79 10.69
CA SER A 36 -20.19 2.19 10.68
C SER A 36 -19.60 2.54 9.32
N SER A 37 -20.11 3.61 8.68
CA SER A 37 -19.63 4.09 7.37
C SER A 37 -18.11 4.15 7.30
N LEU A 38 -17.49 3.61 6.26
CA LEU A 38 -16.03 3.66 6.07
C LEU A 38 -15.50 5.06 5.73
N ALA A 39 -16.37 5.99 5.37
CA ALA A 39 -15.97 7.35 5.02
C ALA A 39 -15.18 8.01 6.16
N GLY A 40 -14.16 8.76 5.78
CA GLY A 40 -13.21 9.43 6.67
C GLY A 40 -11.76 9.11 6.34
N GLU A 41 -10.89 9.65 7.17
CA GLU A 41 -9.45 9.43 7.09
C GLU A 41 -9.05 8.24 7.94
N TRP A 42 -8.06 7.50 7.47
CA TRP A 42 -7.50 6.34 8.13
C TRP A 42 -5.98 6.38 8.05
N ARG A 43 -5.34 6.02 9.16
CA ARG A 43 -3.91 5.70 9.18
C ARG A 43 -3.74 4.20 8.96
N GLY A 44 -3.39 3.81 7.75
CA GLY A 44 -2.99 2.45 7.41
C GLY A 44 -1.57 2.14 7.85
N VAL A 45 -1.30 0.87 8.16
CA VAL A 45 0.02 0.33 8.48
C VAL A 45 0.14 -1.04 7.83
N LEU A 46 1.22 -1.25 7.08
CA LEU A 46 1.70 -2.58 6.72
C LEU A 46 2.81 -3.00 7.69
N GLU A 47 2.75 -4.23 8.17
CA GLU A 47 3.80 -4.79 9.03
C GLU A 47 4.94 -5.35 8.16
N SER A 48 5.90 -4.49 7.80
CA SER A 48 7.06 -4.89 6.99
C SER A 48 8.15 -5.56 7.85
N PRO A 49 9.14 -6.25 7.25
CA PRO A 49 10.30 -6.78 7.99
C PRO A 49 11.08 -5.71 8.77
N GLY A 50 11.05 -4.46 8.34
CA GLY A 50 11.65 -3.31 9.03
C GLY A 50 10.76 -2.65 10.09
N GLY A 51 9.58 -3.22 10.35
CA GLY A 51 8.57 -2.69 11.27
C GLY A 51 7.42 -1.97 10.55
N ASP A 52 6.71 -1.13 11.29
CA ASP A 52 5.53 -0.40 10.81
C ASP A 52 5.86 0.47 9.58
N LEU A 53 5.15 0.20 8.49
CA LEU A 53 5.10 1.02 7.28
C LEU A 53 3.74 1.73 7.24
N PRO A 54 3.65 2.95 7.79
CA PRO A 54 2.41 3.71 7.82
C PRO A 54 2.14 4.49 6.53
N PHE A 55 0.86 4.70 6.23
CA PHE A 55 0.39 5.54 5.12
C PHE A 55 -1.02 6.07 5.38
N GLY A 56 -1.41 7.12 4.65
CA GLY A 56 -2.75 7.70 4.75
C GLY A 56 -3.71 7.02 3.78
N ILE A 57 -4.96 6.88 4.19
CA ILE A 57 -6.08 6.49 3.31
C ILE A 57 -7.21 7.48 3.58
N ARG A 58 -7.81 8.03 2.52
CA ARG A 58 -9.06 8.80 2.61
C ARG A 58 -10.13 8.03 1.87
N ILE A 59 -11.29 7.87 2.49
CA ILE A 59 -12.47 7.24 1.90
C ILE A 59 -13.62 8.24 1.99
N GLU A 60 -14.40 8.36 0.94
CA GLU A 60 -15.54 9.28 0.87
C GLU A 60 -16.72 8.66 0.12
N ASP A 61 -17.92 9.22 0.35
CA ASP A 61 -19.11 8.83 -0.40
C ASP A 61 -19.08 9.50 -1.78
N GLY A 62 -18.93 8.68 -2.82
CA GLY A 62 -19.00 9.08 -4.23
C GLY A 62 -20.41 8.96 -4.81
N ALA A 63 -20.54 9.20 -6.12
CA ALA A 63 -21.83 9.17 -6.81
C ALA A 63 -22.42 7.75 -6.90
N ASP A 64 -21.56 6.73 -7.08
CA ASP A 64 -21.93 5.33 -7.34
C ASP A 64 -21.47 4.36 -6.23
N GLY A 65 -21.01 4.88 -5.09
CA GLY A 65 -20.50 4.07 -3.98
C GLY A 65 -19.38 4.77 -3.21
N LEU A 66 -18.57 4.00 -2.49
CA LEU A 66 -17.39 4.54 -1.83
C LEU A 66 -16.27 4.78 -2.84
N GLU A 67 -15.63 5.94 -2.71
CA GLU A 67 -14.39 6.27 -3.40
C GLU A 67 -13.28 6.39 -2.35
N GLY A 68 -12.03 6.25 -2.77
CA GLY A 68 -10.94 6.47 -1.85
C GLY A 68 -9.60 6.66 -2.55
N GLU A 69 -8.65 7.11 -1.76
CA GLU A 69 -7.29 7.39 -2.19
C GLU A 69 -6.30 7.00 -1.09
N VAL A 70 -5.09 6.62 -1.50
CA VAL A 70 -3.93 6.57 -0.61
C VAL A 70 -3.18 7.89 -0.67
N VAL A 71 -2.72 8.36 0.48
CA VAL A 71 -2.08 9.67 0.63
C VAL A 71 -0.63 9.47 1.05
N ASN A 72 0.31 10.03 0.30
CA ASN A 72 1.75 10.00 0.54
C ASN A 72 2.35 11.40 0.38
N GLY A 73 2.46 12.14 1.48
CA GLY A 73 3.02 13.50 1.42
C GLY A 73 2.12 14.43 0.62
N GLY A 74 2.67 14.99 -0.46
CA GLY A 74 1.95 15.84 -1.41
C GLY A 74 1.15 15.06 -2.47
N GLU A 75 1.24 13.74 -2.50
CA GLU A 75 0.54 12.89 -3.48
C GLU A 75 -0.69 12.22 -2.87
N ALA A 76 -1.77 12.21 -3.64
CA ALA A 76 -2.96 11.41 -3.39
C ALA A 76 -3.24 10.59 -4.64
N LEU A 77 -3.32 9.27 -4.47
CA LEU A 77 -3.52 8.31 -5.56
C LEU A 77 -4.87 7.64 -5.39
N PRO A 78 -5.77 7.72 -6.39
CA PRO A 78 -7.08 7.10 -6.29
C PRO A 78 -6.94 5.58 -6.19
N LEU A 79 -7.84 4.95 -5.45
CA LEU A 79 -8.05 3.51 -5.48
C LEU A 79 -8.85 3.15 -6.73
N SER A 80 -8.64 1.95 -7.29
CA SER A 80 -9.47 1.47 -8.41
C SER A 80 -10.86 1.04 -7.95
N GLY A 81 -11.03 0.79 -6.64
CA GLY A 81 -12.30 0.42 -6.04
C GLY A 81 -12.23 0.35 -4.51
N VAL A 82 -13.34 0.72 -3.88
CA VAL A 82 -13.58 0.53 -2.44
C VAL A 82 -14.87 -0.26 -2.29
N ARG A 83 -14.78 -1.48 -1.77
CA ARG A 83 -15.93 -2.37 -1.59
C ARG A 83 -16.12 -2.70 -0.11
N GLN A 84 -17.36 -2.63 0.36
CA GLN A 84 -17.75 -3.05 1.69
C GLN A 84 -18.94 -4.00 1.64
N GLU A 85 -18.76 -5.21 2.17
CA GLU A 85 -19.83 -6.20 2.33
C GLU A 85 -19.94 -6.58 3.81
N GLY A 86 -20.92 -5.98 4.50
CA GLY A 86 -21.01 -6.06 5.95
C GLY A 86 -19.79 -5.43 6.62
N ARG A 87 -18.93 -6.28 7.19
CA ARG A 87 -17.67 -5.87 7.83
C ARG A 87 -16.43 -6.15 6.99
N GLN A 88 -16.55 -6.91 5.91
CA GLN A 88 -15.43 -7.12 5.01
C GLN A 88 -15.24 -5.88 4.14
N VAL A 89 -14.00 -5.43 4.03
CA VAL A 89 -13.57 -4.27 3.27
C VAL A 89 -12.50 -4.69 2.29
N VAL A 90 -12.61 -4.25 1.05
CA VAL A 90 -11.59 -4.45 0.02
C VAL A 90 -11.23 -3.10 -0.61
N LEU A 91 -9.94 -2.78 -0.61
CA LEU A 91 -9.37 -1.63 -1.30
C LEU A 91 -8.53 -2.15 -2.47
N GLU A 92 -8.84 -1.71 -3.68
CA GLU A 92 -8.24 -2.25 -4.91
C GLU A 92 -7.26 -1.28 -5.56
N PHE A 93 -6.19 -1.84 -6.13
CA PHE A 93 -5.20 -1.19 -6.97
C PHE A 93 -5.05 -2.01 -8.26
N ALA A 94 -6.11 -2.08 -9.05
CA ALA A 94 -6.25 -3.04 -10.16
C ALA A 94 -5.12 -2.97 -11.18
N TRP A 95 -4.60 -1.78 -11.48
CA TRP A 95 -3.48 -1.56 -12.39
C TRP A 95 -2.15 -2.14 -11.90
N TYR A 96 -2.03 -2.43 -10.60
CA TYR A 96 -0.85 -3.06 -9.99
C TYR A 96 -1.09 -4.51 -9.53
N ASP A 97 -2.27 -5.07 -9.84
CA ASP A 97 -2.71 -6.39 -9.34
C ASP A 97 -2.46 -6.53 -7.83
N SER A 98 -2.95 -5.51 -7.09
CA SER A 98 -2.75 -5.33 -5.67
C SER A 98 -4.07 -5.02 -4.97
N GLU A 99 -4.27 -5.56 -3.77
CA GLU A 99 -5.46 -5.33 -2.97
C GLU A 99 -5.15 -5.36 -1.47
N ILE A 100 -5.91 -4.61 -0.69
CA ILE A 100 -6.03 -4.77 0.75
C ILE A 100 -7.37 -5.42 1.04
N THR A 101 -7.36 -6.56 1.72
CA THR A 101 -8.58 -7.18 2.26
C THR A 101 -8.54 -7.12 3.78
N ALA A 102 -9.56 -6.51 4.39
CA ALA A 102 -9.64 -6.29 5.83
C ALA A 102 -11.05 -6.51 6.39
N GLN A 103 -11.13 -6.65 7.71
CA GLN A 103 -12.39 -6.63 8.46
C GLN A 103 -12.47 -5.40 9.34
N LEU A 104 -13.63 -4.73 9.31
CA LEU A 104 -14.00 -3.66 10.22
C LEU A 104 -14.38 -4.26 11.57
N GLU A 105 -13.63 -3.90 12.59
CA GLU A 105 -13.80 -4.38 13.96
C GLU A 105 -15.08 -3.83 14.61
N ASP A 106 -15.48 -4.43 15.74
CA ASP A 106 -16.67 -4.04 16.51
C ASP A 106 -16.63 -2.57 16.99
N ASP A 107 -15.44 -2.00 17.13
CA ASP A 107 -15.24 -0.60 17.52
C ASP A 107 -15.62 0.41 16.42
N GLY A 108 -15.83 -0.07 15.18
CA GLY A 108 -16.11 0.74 14.01
C GLY A 108 -14.97 1.69 13.60
N ALA A 109 -13.80 1.57 14.22
CA ALA A 109 -12.67 2.49 14.11
C ALA A 109 -11.35 1.79 13.74
N THR A 110 -11.33 0.47 13.70
CA THR A 110 -10.16 -0.35 13.33
C THR A 110 -10.49 -1.28 12.15
N LEU A 111 -9.59 -1.34 11.18
CA LEU A 111 -9.56 -2.34 10.12
C LEU A 111 -8.37 -3.29 10.35
N ARG A 112 -8.58 -4.60 10.21
CA ARG A 112 -7.51 -5.61 10.30
C ARG A 112 -7.58 -6.60 9.16
N GLY A 113 -6.44 -6.92 8.56
CA GLY A 113 -6.37 -7.87 7.47
C GLY A 113 -4.98 -7.97 6.87
N GLY A 114 -4.92 -8.01 5.54
CA GLY A 114 -3.67 -8.12 4.80
C GLY A 114 -3.71 -7.40 3.47
N TRP A 115 -2.53 -6.99 3.03
CA TRP A 115 -2.25 -6.55 1.68
C TRP A 115 -1.64 -7.72 0.88
N ARG A 116 -2.06 -7.86 -0.38
CA ARG A 116 -1.49 -8.78 -1.36
C ARG A 116 -1.14 -8.01 -2.63
N LYS A 117 0.00 -8.34 -3.23
CA LYS A 117 0.36 -7.91 -4.59
C LYS A 117 0.95 -9.07 -5.38
N THR A 118 0.51 -9.25 -6.63
CA THR A 118 1.13 -10.20 -7.55
C THR A 118 2.50 -9.70 -8.02
N VAL A 119 3.50 -10.55 -7.94
CA VAL A 119 4.88 -10.25 -8.33
C VAL A 119 5.47 -11.41 -9.15
N PRO A 120 6.57 -11.22 -9.89
CA PRO A 120 7.25 -12.35 -10.53
C PRO A 120 7.61 -13.43 -9.49
N GLY A 121 7.09 -14.65 -9.67
CA GLY A 121 7.37 -15.78 -8.79
C GLY A 121 6.33 -16.04 -7.68
N GLY A 122 5.30 -15.21 -7.53
CA GLY A 122 4.21 -15.45 -6.58
C GLY A 122 3.56 -14.18 -6.05
N ASP A 123 2.95 -14.26 -4.87
CA ASP A 123 2.34 -13.12 -4.20
C ASP A 123 3.28 -12.58 -3.12
N SER A 124 3.38 -11.25 -3.05
CA SER A 124 3.93 -10.54 -1.90
C SER A 124 2.79 -10.21 -0.94
N GLN A 125 2.99 -10.44 0.36
CA GLN A 125 1.94 -10.25 1.36
C GLN A 125 2.46 -9.59 2.64
N LEU A 126 1.71 -8.62 3.15
CA LEU A 126 2.00 -8.00 4.45
C LEU A 126 0.71 -7.90 5.29
N PRO A 127 0.77 -8.14 6.62
CA PRO A 127 -0.33 -7.82 7.51
C PRO A 127 -0.69 -6.32 7.42
N PHE A 128 -1.98 -6.02 7.52
CA PHE A 128 -2.52 -4.67 7.43
C PHE A 128 -3.38 -4.34 8.64
N VAL A 129 -3.16 -3.15 9.20
CA VAL A 129 -4.03 -2.55 10.21
C VAL A 129 -4.28 -1.10 9.82
N ALA A 130 -5.52 -0.62 9.94
CA ALA A 130 -5.79 0.81 9.88
C ALA A 130 -6.65 1.27 11.06
N THR A 131 -6.38 2.48 11.53
CA THR A 131 -7.16 3.15 12.58
C THR A 131 -7.69 4.47 12.08
N ARG A 132 -8.94 4.82 12.42
CA ARG A 132 -9.55 6.10 12.00
C ARG A 132 -8.77 7.32 12.50
N GLY A 133 -8.80 8.36 11.66
CA GLY A 133 -8.23 9.68 11.87
C GLY A 133 -6.84 9.86 11.24
N ALA A 134 -6.51 11.11 10.90
CA ALA A 134 -5.17 11.51 10.51
C ALA A 134 -4.26 11.68 11.75
N ALA A 135 -3.94 10.54 12.39
CA ALA A 135 -2.82 10.52 13.34
C ALA A 135 -1.51 10.79 12.59
N GLN A 136 -0.49 11.30 13.28
CA GLN A 136 0.87 11.42 12.74
C GLN A 136 1.29 10.14 12.01
N ARG A 137 1.86 10.26 10.80
CA ARG A 137 2.28 9.10 9.98
C ARG A 137 3.13 8.13 10.82
N PHE A 138 4.20 8.64 11.40
CA PHE A 138 4.97 7.90 12.41
C PHE A 138 4.66 8.43 13.80
N LEU A 139 4.29 7.52 14.70
CA LEU A 139 4.24 7.84 16.13
C LEU A 139 5.66 8.10 16.65
N PRO A 140 5.83 8.91 17.70
CA PRO A 140 7.12 9.10 18.34
C PRO A 140 7.79 7.75 18.62
N PRO A 141 9.11 7.63 18.41
CA PRO A 141 9.83 6.42 18.79
C PRO A 141 9.53 6.14 20.28
N ARG A 142 9.13 4.90 20.63
CA ARG A 142 9.01 4.55 22.05
C ARG A 142 10.38 4.75 22.71
N GLU A 143 10.44 5.51 23.80
CA GLU A 143 11.70 5.86 24.46
C GLU A 143 12.59 4.63 24.75
N ALA A 144 13.87 4.79 24.43
CA ALA A 144 15.04 4.07 24.93
C ALA A 144 15.07 2.53 24.78
N GLY A 145 15.12 2.05 23.54
CA GLY A 145 15.52 0.67 23.22
C GLY A 145 16.64 0.54 22.19
N LEU A 146 17.12 1.65 21.62
CA LEU A 146 18.28 1.61 20.73
C LEU A 146 19.53 1.81 21.58
N GLU A 147 20.17 0.69 21.95
CA GLU A 147 21.52 0.71 22.47
C GLU A 147 22.44 1.35 21.43
N GLY A 148 23.10 2.45 21.81
CA GLY A 148 23.98 3.22 20.93
C GLY A 148 23.93 4.71 21.26
N GLY A 149 24.60 5.07 22.35
CA GLY A 149 24.72 6.45 22.81
C GLY A 149 25.49 7.36 21.83
N ASP A 150 25.06 8.62 21.81
CA ASP A 150 25.64 9.78 21.13
C ASP A 150 25.91 9.64 19.62
N ALA A 151 24.84 9.51 18.83
CA ALA A 151 24.86 9.85 17.42
C ALA A 151 24.31 11.27 17.25
N GLN A 152 25.20 12.23 16.99
CA GLN A 152 24.96 13.67 16.91
C GLN A 152 23.76 13.98 16.00
N ALA A 153 22.57 14.11 16.58
CA ALA A 153 21.35 14.39 15.84
C ALA A 153 21.59 15.64 14.99
N LEU A 154 21.23 15.56 13.72
CA LEU A 154 21.28 16.72 12.84
C LEU A 154 20.21 17.71 13.32
N PRO A 155 20.43 19.03 13.17
CA PRO A 155 19.38 19.99 13.44
C PRO A 155 18.18 19.81 12.50
N GLU A 156 18.45 19.38 11.26
CA GLU A 156 17.44 19.02 10.25
C GLU A 156 18.02 18.11 9.16
N VAL A 157 17.13 17.48 8.39
CA VAL A 157 17.48 16.61 7.26
C VAL A 157 17.15 17.20 5.89
N SER A 158 16.52 18.39 5.80
CA SER A 158 16.21 19.04 4.50
C SER A 158 17.46 19.22 3.65
N GLY A 159 17.39 18.95 2.36
CA GLY A 159 18.47 19.20 1.39
C GLY A 159 18.73 18.02 0.47
N ILE A 160 19.83 18.11 -0.28
CA ILE A 160 20.27 17.10 -1.24
C ILE A 160 21.31 16.21 -0.60
N TRP A 161 21.20 14.91 -0.86
CA TRP A 161 22.06 13.88 -0.32
C TRP A 161 22.59 13.00 -1.44
N ALA A 162 23.91 12.84 -1.53
CA ALA A 162 24.53 11.78 -2.32
C ALA A 162 24.34 10.47 -1.55
N VAL A 163 23.61 9.52 -2.12
CA VAL A 163 23.22 8.26 -1.47
C VAL A 163 23.90 7.10 -2.16
N GLU A 164 24.32 6.12 -1.36
CA GLU A 164 24.79 4.83 -1.84
C GLU A 164 23.98 3.73 -1.15
N PHE A 165 23.12 3.07 -1.93
CA PHE A 165 22.41 1.85 -1.50
C PHE A 165 23.33 0.65 -1.64
N GLN A 166 23.20 -0.32 -0.75
CA GLN A 166 23.93 -1.57 -0.76
C GLN A 166 22.98 -2.73 -0.43
N ASP A 167 22.87 -3.67 -1.35
CA ASP A 167 22.13 -4.93 -1.18
C ASP A 167 22.99 -6.14 -1.58
N GLU A 168 22.37 -7.31 -1.76
CA GLU A 168 23.04 -8.55 -2.15
C GLU A 168 23.63 -8.51 -3.58
N SER A 169 23.11 -7.65 -4.46
CA SER A 169 23.52 -7.50 -5.85
C SER A 169 24.67 -6.51 -6.02
N GLY A 170 24.83 -5.57 -5.08
CA GLY A 170 25.94 -4.64 -5.07
C GLY A 170 25.56 -3.27 -4.52
N SER A 171 26.37 -2.27 -4.90
CA SER A 171 26.13 -0.87 -4.58
C SER A 171 25.45 -0.16 -5.74
N GLU A 172 24.48 0.69 -5.44
CA GLU A 172 23.81 1.58 -6.39
C GLU A 172 23.84 3.02 -5.89
N ALA A 173 24.32 3.93 -6.74
CA ALA A 173 24.30 5.36 -6.45
C ALA A 173 22.89 5.93 -6.64
N ALA A 174 22.46 6.77 -5.71
CA ALA A 174 21.19 7.47 -5.73
C ALA A 174 21.36 8.91 -5.23
N ARG A 175 20.30 9.71 -5.34
CA ARG A 175 20.22 11.04 -4.76
C ARG A 175 18.99 11.16 -3.90
N GLY A 176 19.16 11.45 -2.62
CA GLY A 176 18.06 11.78 -1.70
C GLY A 176 17.74 13.27 -1.75
N GLU A 177 16.46 13.62 -1.84
CA GLU A 177 16.00 15.00 -1.80
C GLU A 177 14.91 15.13 -0.74
N PHE A 178 15.20 15.83 0.35
CA PHE A 178 14.30 15.94 1.50
C PHE A 178 13.92 17.39 1.80
N ARG A 179 12.67 17.58 2.26
CA ARG A 179 12.18 18.83 2.83
C ARG A 179 11.56 18.55 4.19
N GLN A 180 12.05 19.23 5.21
CA GLN A 180 11.55 19.11 6.58
C GLN A 180 10.76 20.37 6.98
N SER A 181 9.64 20.16 7.65
CA SER A 181 8.84 21.21 8.30
C SER A 181 8.44 20.74 9.70
N GLY A 182 9.10 21.29 10.72
CA GLY A 182 9.02 20.76 12.08
C GLY A 182 9.54 19.33 12.13
N GLU A 183 8.73 18.39 12.63
CA GLU A 183 9.06 16.95 12.63
C GLU A 183 8.72 16.27 11.32
N LYS A 184 7.86 16.85 10.48
CA LYS A 184 7.41 16.23 9.22
C LYS A 184 8.54 16.31 8.19
N VAL A 185 8.79 15.20 7.50
CA VAL A 185 9.72 15.14 6.37
C VAL A 185 8.99 14.59 5.15
N GLU A 186 9.19 15.23 4.02
CA GLU A 186 8.80 14.73 2.70
C GLU A 186 10.03 14.62 1.82
N GLY A 187 10.00 13.72 0.84
CA GLY A 187 11.08 13.65 -0.14
C GLY A 187 11.00 12.44 -1.06
N THR A 188 12.11 12.15 -1.72
CA THR A 188 12.27 10.98 -2.57
C THR A 188 13.74 10.57 -2.64
N PHE A 189 14.00 9.40 -3.20
CA PHE A 189 15.31 9.02 -3.70
C PHE A 189 15.21 8.86 -5.21
N LEU A 190 16.09 9.54 -5.94
CA LEU A 190 16.26 9.37 -7.38
C LEU A 190 17.37 8.35 -7.62
N THR A 191 17.10 7.35 -8.44
CA THR A 191 18.04 6.31 -8.88
C THR A 191 18.23 6.42 -10.40
N PRO A 192 19.19 5.67 -10.98
CA PRO A 192 19.36 5.59 -12.43
C PRO A 192 18.11 5.14 -13.19
N THR A 193 17.18 4.43 -12.54
CA THR A 193 16.04 3.77 -13.19
C THR A 193 14.69 4.44 -12.89
N GLY A 194 14.67 5.47 -12.06
CA GLY A 194 13.46 6.20 -11.69
C GLY A 194 13.59 6.78 -10.28
N ASP A 195 12.50 7.29 -9.74
CA ASP A 195 12.48 7.75 -8.35
C ASP A 195 11.49 6.94 -7.49
N TYR A 196 11.60 7.10 -6.17
CA TYR A 196 10.83 6.37 -5.16
C TYR A 196 9.60 7.14 -4.64
N ARG A 197 9.00 7.99 -5.47
CA ARG A 197 7.68 8.66 -5.36
C ARG A 197 6.84 8.44 -4.11
N PHE A 198 6.06 9.45 -3.75
CA PHE A 198 6.48 10.46 -2.80
C PHE A 198 6.64 9.82 -1.42
N LEU A 199 7.73 10.12 -0.73
CA LEU A 199 7.93 9.66 0.64
C LEU A 199 7.43 10.71 1.62
N GLU A 200 6.72 10.27 2.65
CA GLU A 200 6.38 11.08 3.80
C GLU A 200 6.83 10.36 5.08
N GLY A 201 7.22 11.14 6.08
CA GLY A 201 7.44 10.63 7.41
C GLY A 201 7.89 11.70 8.38
N SER A 202 8.89 11.38 9.19
CA SER A 202 9.31 12.24 10.28
C SER A 202 10.79 12.15 10.61
N TYR A 203 11.34 13.26 11.11
CA TYR A 203 12.63 13.29 11.80
C TYR A 203 12.42 13.67 13.26
N GLN A 204 12.60 12.70 14.16
CA GLN A 204 12.40 12.84 15.60
C GLN A 204 13.51 12.08 16.33
N ASP A 205 14.11 12.68 17.38
CA ASP A 205 15.16 12.05 18.20
C ASP A 205 16.30 11.40 17.39
N GLY A 206 16.76 12.13 16.37
CA GLY A 206 17.84 11.70 15.49
C GLY A 206 17.48 10.56 14.54
N LEU A 207 16.21 10.15 14.46
CA LEU A 207 15.69 9.09 13.61
C LEU A 207 14.83 9.68 12.48
N LEU A 208 15.32 9.56 11.25
CA LEU A 208 14.54 9.75 10.04
C LEU A 208 13.76 8.48 9.75
N ARG A 209 12.44 8.59 9.59
CA ARG A 209 11.57 7.52 9.07
C ARG A 209 10.79 8.07 7.90
N LEU A 210 10.72 7.32 6.82
CA LEU A 210 9.97 7.67 5.62
C LEU A 210 9.24 6.43 5.12
N SER A 211 8.04 6.58 4.57
CA SER A 211 7.32 5.50 3.94
C SER A 211 6.46 5.99 2.78
N THR A 212 6.20 5.08 1.85
CA THR A 212 5.16 5.23 0.82
C THR A 212 4.43 3.91 0.63
N PHE A 213 3.14 4.03 0.33
CA PHE A 213 2.34 2.91 -0.14
C PHE A 213 1.36 3.42 -1.20
N ASP A 214 1.45 2.87 -2.41
CA ASP A 214 0.64 3.27 -3.58
C ASP A 214 0.02 2.06 -4.31
N GLY A 215 0.13 0.85 -3.72
CA GLY A 215 -0.27 -0.41 -4.34
C GLY A 215 0.78 -1.01 -5.28
N ALA A 216 1.67 -0.20 -5.87
CA ALA A 216 2.85 -0.69 -6.57
C ALA A 216 4.03 -0.88 -5.61
N HIS A 217 4.23 0.07 -4.72
CA HIS A 217 5.30 0.18 -3.75
C HIS A 217 4.74 0.00 -2.34
N ALA A 218 5.56 -0.63 -1.51
CA ALA A 218 5.42 -0.65 -0.07
C ALA A 218 6.83 -0.43 0.48
N PHE A 219 7.22 0.84 0.63
CA PHE A 219 8.57 1.22 1.04
C PHE A 219 8.60 1.73 2.47
N LEU A 220 9.62 1.30 3.21
CA LEU A 220 9.97 1.82 4.53
C LEU A 220 11.46 2.17 4.54
N PHE A 221 11.79 3.39 4.93
CA PHE A 221 13.16 3.83 5.17
C PHE A 221 13.30 4.24 6.62
N GLN A 222 14.42 3.86 7.23
CA GLN A 222 14.81 4.34 8.55
C GLN A 222 16.29 4.74 8.52
N ALA A 223 16.65 5.90 9.04
CA ALA A 223 18.03 6.36 9.06
C ALA A 223 18.37 7.19 10.29
N ARG A 224 19.64 7.15 10.70
CA ARG A 224 20.18 7.95 11.79
C ARG A 224 21.36 8.76 11.32
N ALA A 225 21.57 9.88 11.99
CA ALA A 225 22.81 10.64 11.84
C ALA A 225 24.00 9.78 12.27
N ILE A 226 25.10 9.88 11.53
CA ILE A 226 26.39 9.26 11.85
C ILE A 226 27.49 10.35 11.82
N GLU A 227 28.72 9.97 12.18
CA GLU A 227 29.85 10.90 12.23
C GLU A 227 30.03 11.67 10.91
N GLY A 228 30.39 12.95 11.02
CA GLY A 228 30.58 13.84 9.87
C GLY A 228 29.29 14.45 9.31
N GLY A 229 28.16 14.28 10.00
CA GLY A 229 26.87 14.85 9.59
C GLY A 229 26.18 14.08 8.45
N ASN A 230 26.60 12.83 8.23
CA ASN A 230 26.02 11.92 7.25
C ASN A 230 24.82 11.17 7.85
N LEU A 231 24.06 10.46 7.01
CA LEU A 231 23.05 9.50 7.46
C LEU A 231 23.50 8.08 7.11
N ALA A 232 23.13 7.12 7.95
CA ALA A 232 23.13 5.71 7.62
C ALA A 232 21.76 5.11 7.94
N GLY A 233 21.29 4.20 7.10
CA GLY A 233 19.95 3.68 7.24
C GLY A 233 19.71 2.38 6.49
N ASP A 234 18.45 1.98 6.56
CA ASP A 234 17.90 0.77 5.99
C ASP A 234 16.69 1.13 5.13
N PHE A 235 16.51 0.38 4.05
CA PHE A 235 15.40 0.44 3.12
C PHE A 235 14.78 -0.95 3.00
N TRP A 236 13.47 -1.04 3.21
CA TRP A 236 12.69 -2.24 2.96
C TRP A 236 11.67 -1.96 1.86
N SER A 237 11.54 -2.93 0.95
CA SER A 237 10.49 -2.94 -0.07
C SER A 237 9.71 -4.25 0.03
N ARG A 238 8.44 -4.11 0.38
CA ARG A 238 7.49 -5.22 0.56
C ARG A 238 7.97 -6.20 1.64
N ASP A 239 7.69 -7.49 1.45
CA ASP A 239 8.03 -8.59 2.36
C ASP A 239 9.42 -9.19 2.14
N SER A 240 10.11 -8.82 1.05
CA SER A 240 11.25 -9.60 0.54
C SER A 240 12.53 -8.80 0.29
N TYR A 241 12.46 -7.51 0.01
CA TYR A 241 13.65 -6.72 -0.32
C TYR A 241 14.14 -5.89 0.86
N HIS A 242 15.47 -5.90 1.07
CA HIS A 242 16.17 -5.07 2.04
C HIS A 242 17.48 -4.57 1.45
N ALA A 243 17.81 -3.30 1.71
CA ALA A 243 19.08 -2.68 1.43
C ALA A 243 19.50 -1.79 2.60
N THR A 244 20.80 -1.61 2.77
CA THR A 244 21.33 -0.53 3.62
C THR A 244 21.71 0.66 2.76
N PHE A 245 21.84 1.85 3.35
CA PHE A 245 22.37 3.00 2.64
C PHE A 245 23.19 3.92 3.53
N THR A 246 24.11 4.65 2.90
CA THR A 246 24.72 5.85 3.48
C THR A 246 24.34 7.06 2.66
N ALA A 247 24.25 8.22 3.31
CA ALA A 247 23.91 9.47 2.65
C ALA A 247 24.82 10.59 3.14
N ARG A 248 25.48 11.27 2.21
CA ARG A 248 26.30 12.46 2.48
C ARG A 248 25.61 13.69 1.92
N ARG A 249 25.43 14.70 2.77
CA ARG A 249 24.83 15.98 2.37
C ARG A 249 25.70 16.68 1.32
N VAL A 250 25.06 17.25 0.31
CA VAL A 250 25.71 18.03 -0.77
C VAL A 250 24.98 19.34 -1.02
N GLU A 251 25.68 20.31 -1.61
CA GLU A 251 25.13 21.65 -1.87
C GLU A 251 24.42 21.72 -3.23
N SER A 252 24.69 20.79 -4.14
CA SER A 252 24.10 20.76 -5.47
C SER A 252 23.94 19.35 -6.03
N GLU A 253 23.01 19.19 -6.98
CA GLU A 253 22.80 17.93 -7.71
C GLU A 253 24.05 17.46 -8.46
N ALA A 254 24.95 18.38 -8.84
CA ALA A 254 26.20 18.05 -9.52
C ALA A 254 27.18 17.23 -8.65
N GLU A 255 27.03 17.26 -7.33
CA GLU A 255 27.81 16.47 -6.38
C GLU A 255 27.17 15.12 -6.02
N ALA A 256 25.96 14.88 -6.52
CA ALA A 256 25.22 13.62 -6.48
C ALA A 256 24.69 13.27 -7.88
N PRO A 257 25.58 13.16 -8.89
CA PRO A 257 25.16 12.94 -10.27
C PRO A 257 24.59 11.54 -10.44
N LEU A 258 23.50 11.47 -11.19
CA LEU A 258 22.99 10.21 -11.74
C LEU A 258 23.60 9.99 -13.14
N PRO A 259 23.74 8.75 -13.59
CA PRO A 259 24.21 8.47 -14.94
C PRO A 259 23.31 9.13 -15.99
N ASP A 260 23.89 9.47 -17.14
CA ASP A 260 23.12 9.97 -18.28
C ASP A 260 22.13 8.89 -18.74
N ALA A 261 20.84 9.21 -18.71
CA ALA A 261 19.78 8.28 -19.09
C ALA A 261 19.96 7.75 -20.53
N TRP A 262 20.51 8.56 -21.45
CA TRP A 262 20.79 8.15 -22.83
C TRP A 262 21.94 7.15 -22.96
N SER A 263 22.75 6.99 -21.91
CA SER A 263 23.84 6.02 -21.86
C SER A 263 23.43 4.67 -21.26
N LEU A 264 22.25 4.59 -20.63
CA LEU A 264 21.79 3.40 -19.91
C LEU A 264 21.22 2.32 -20.82
N ALA A 265 20.60 2.71 -21.92
CA ALA A 265 19.96 1.81 -22.87
C ALA A 265 20.59 1.94 -24.26
N GLY A 266 20.90 0.81 -24.88
CA GLY A 266 21.48 0.76 -26.21
C GLY A 266 21.14 -0.54 -26.94
N LEU A 267 21.29 -0.52 -28.26
CA LEU A 267 21.15 -1.71 -29.08
C LEU A 267 22.29 -2.68 -28.78
N THR A 268 21.94 -3.91 -28.42
CA THR A 268 22.90 -4.99 -28.16
C THR A 268 23.07 -5.92 -29.36
N ASN A 269 22.34 -5.68 -30.46
CA ASN A 269 22.37 -6.52 -31.65
C ASN A 269 23.50 -6.13 -32.62
N ASP A 270 24.00 -7.11 -33.35
CA ASP A 270 25.08 -6.93 -34.34
C ASP A 270 24.64 -6.05 -35.52
N GLU A 271 23.35 -5.99 -35.81
CA GLU A 271 22.79 -5.25 -36.94
C GLU A 271 22.83 -3.73 -36.73
N GLY A 272 23.00 -3.28 -35.48
CA GLY A 272 23.02 -1.86 -35.13
C GLY A 272 21.74 -1.13 -35.52
N ARG A 273 20.63 -1.87 -35.61
CA ARG A 273 19.32 -1.35 -36.02
C ARG A 273 18.24 -1.80 -35.06
N PHE A 274 17.38 -0.85 -34.71
CA PHE A 274 16.18 -1.12 -33.96
C PHE A 274 15.12 -1.74 -34.88
N SER A 275 14.53 -2.86 -34.47
CA SER A 275 13.42 -3.54 -35.16
C SER A 275 12.51 -4.17 -34.11
N PHE A 276 11.23 -4.31 -34.43
CA PHE A 276 10.26 -4.99 -33.57
C PHE A 276 9.17 -5.63 -34.42
N GLU A 277 8.59 -6.70 -33.90
CA GLU A 277 7.34 -7.29 -34.39
C GLU A 277 6.58 -7.86 -33.19
N PHE A 278 5.42 -7.29 -32.88
CA PHE A 278 4.59 -7.68 -31.74
C PHE A 278 3.10 -7.61 -32.12
N PRO A 279 2.24 -8.43 -31.50
CA PRO A 279 0.80 -8.31 -31.69
C PRO A 279 0.26 -7.00 -31.09
N ASP A 280 -0.72 -6.38 -31.75
CA ASP A 280 -1.57 -5.32 -31.19
C ASP A 280 -2.64 -5.89 -30.22
N LEU A 281 -3.51 -5.03 -29.69
CA LEU A 281 -4.59 -5.42 -28.76
C LEU A 281 -5.62 -6.37 -29.40
N GLU A 282 -5.70 -6.41 -30.72
CA GLU A 282 -6.55 -7.33 -31.49
C GLU A 282 -5.79 -8.60 -31.94
N GLY A 283 -4.54 -8.75 -31.53
CA GLY A 283 -3.69 -9.89 -31.87
C GLY A 283 -3.09 -9.84 -33.28
N ARG A 284 -3.18 -8.70 -33.98
CA ARG A 284 -2.62 -8.53 -35.33
C ARG A 284 -1.14 -8.14 -35.21
N PRO A 285 -0.23 -8.74 -36.00
CA PRO A 285 1.17 -8.37 -35.96
C PRO A 285 1.36 -6.92 -36.43
N VAL A 286 2.18 -6.19 -35.69
CA VAL A 286 2.66 -4.85 -36.03
C VAL A 286 4.18 -4.90 -36.08
N SER A 287 4.76 -4.43 -37.18
CA SER A 287 6.20 -4.33 -37.36
C SER A 287 6.63 -2.91 -37.69
N LEU A 288 7.85 -2.54 -37.30
CA LEU A 288 8.45 -1.27 -37.71
C LEU A 288 8.53 -1.12 -39.24
N SER A 289 8.58 -2.24 -39.98
CA SER A 289 8.62 -2.22 -41.45
C SER A 289 7.28 -1.95 -42.12
N ASP A 290 6.17 -1.91 -41.38
CA ASP A 290 4.82 -1.74 -41.94
C ASP A 290 4.68 -0.46 -42.76
N GLU A 291 3.88 -0.51 -43.84
CA GLU A 291 3.65 0.63 -44.75
C GLU A 291 3.22 1.91 -44.00
N ARG A 292 2.47 1.76 -42.91
CA ARG A 292 1.98 2.89 -42.10
C ARG A 292 3.08 3.73 -41.45
N PHE A 293 4.29 3.18 -41.30
CA PHE A 293 5.46 3.86 -40.71
C PHE A 293 6.47 4.37 -41.74
N GLN A 294 6.33 4.00 -43.01
CA GLN A 294 7.27 4.37 -44.06
C GLN A 294 7.37 5.90 -44.25
N GLY A 295 8.60 6.41 -44.30
CA GLY A 295 8.88 7.84 -44.47
C GLY A 295 8.53 8.72 -43.25
N LYS A 296 8.23 8.12 -42.09
CA LYS A 296 7.91 8.84 -40.86
C LYS A 296 9.00 8.70 -39.82
N VAL A 297 9.13 9.71 -38.96
CA VAL A 297 9.81 9.56 -37.67
C VAL A 297 8.89 8.72 -36.77
N VAL A 298 9.43 7.63 -36.22
CA VAL A 298 8.70 6.73 -35.32
C VAL A 298 9.32 6.84 -33.94
N LEU A 299 8.51 7.23 -32.96
CA LEU A 299 8.87 7.14 -31.55
C LEU A 299 8.29 5.83 -30.99
N VAL A 300 9.14 4.98 -30.42
CA VAL A 300 8.71 3.76 -29.75
C VAL A 300 8.94 3.93 -28.26
N ASN A 301 7.85 3.94 -27.50
CA ASN A 301 7.91 3.98 -26.04
C ASN A 301 7.78 2.54 -25.50
N ILE A 302 8.74 2.11 -24.69
CA ILE A 302 8.74 0.80 -24.03
C ILE A 302 8.32 1.03 -22.59
N PHE A 303 7.09 0.66 -22.27
CA PHE A 303 6.51 0.90 -20.94
C PHE A 303 5.89 -0.39 -20.37
N GLY A 304 5.73 -0.42 -19.04
CA GLY A 304 4.91 -1.41 -18.36
C GLY A 304 3.72 -0.71 -17.72
N SER A 305 2.50 -1.23 -17.91
CA SER A 305 1.29 -0.66 -17.29
C SER A 305 1.29 -0.71 -15.76
N TRP A 306 2.18 -1.52 -15.19
CA TRP A 306 2.39 -1.69 -13.75
C TRP A 306 3.51 -0.81 -13.16
N CYS A 307 4.11 0.08 -13.96
CA CYS A 307 5.24 0.92 -13.57
C CYS A 307 4.77 2.35 -13.30
N PRO A 308 4.79 2.84 -12.04
CA PRO A 308 4.35 4.20 -11.70
C PRO A 308 5.15 5.27 -12.45
N ASN A 309 6.48 5.19 -12.43
CA ASN A 309 7.36 6.15 -13.13
C ASN A 309 7.08 6.20 -14.64
N CYS A 310 6.69 5.08 -15.25
CA CYS A 310 6.35 5.01 -16.67
C CYS A 310 4.99 5.69 -16.96
N ASN A 311 4.04 5.60 -16.03
CA ASN A 311 2.77 6.31 -16.12
C ASN A 311 2.97 7.84 -15.99
N ASP A 312 3.95 8.31 -15.22
CA ASP A 312 4.28 9.74 -15.15
C ASP A 312 4.89 10.28 -16.43
N GLU A 313 5.70 9.47 -17.12
CA GLU A 313 6.29 9.83 -18.41
C GLU A 313 5.23 9.97 -19.51
N ALA A 314 4.24 9.08 -19.49
CA ALA A 314 3.19 9.02 -20.50
C ALA A 314 1.80 8.82 -19.84
N PRO A 315 1.25 9.86 -19.19
CA PRO A 315 -0.06 9.77 -18.57
C PRO A 315 -1.12 9.49 -19.64
N LEU A 316 -1.94 8.47 -19.40
CA LEU A 316 -3.03 8.05 -20.28
C LEU A 316 -4.27 8.95 -20.17
#